data_AF-G0W970-F1
#
_entry.id   AF-G0W970-F1
#
_cell.length_a   1.000
_cell.length_b   1.000
_cell.length_c   1.000
_cell.angle_alpha   90.00
_cell.angle_beta   90.00
_cell.angle_gamma   90.00
#
_symmetry.space_group_name_H-M   'P 1'
#
loop_
_entity.id
_entity.type
_entity.pdbx_description
1 polymer ?
#
loop_
_entity_poly.entity_id
_entity_poly.type
_entity_poly.pdbx_seq_one_letter_code
_entity_poly.pdbx_strand_id
1 'polypeptide(L)'
;MMPTDTDATSQPNDQSSNNETLEKLHEELATTEQQVGSIIESFIELGVSIYDFPGTDEGTQGMITNLKRNVDRLAKLNQRSNDPTSQLNNISIPFEVFQYIEDGRNPDIYTREFVEAIRRSNQYQRAKMNSLKQLRDSLAEKITEEFPDMENNVKDILQRTDAKR
;
A
#
# COMPACT_ATOMS: atom_id res chain seq x y z
N MET A 1 36.13 45.87 -6.04
CA MET A 1 36.64 44.56 -6.48
C MET A 1 35.99 43.52 -5.59
N MET A 2 35.00 42.79 -6.13
CA MET A 2 34.32 41.67 -5.47
C MET A 2 35.27 40.45 -5.40
N PRO A 3 34.99 39.51 -4.49
CA PRO A 3 34.81 38.14 -4.94
C PRO A 3 33.44 37.60 -4.49
N THR A 4 32.85 36.84 -5.41
CA THR A 4 31.57 36.15 -5.33
C THR A 4 31.76 34.80 -4.65
N ASP A 5 31.18 34.63 -3.46
CA ASP A 5 30.97 33.29 -2.90
C ASP A 5 29.64 32.75 -3.43
N THR A 6 29.82 31.93 -4.45
CA THR A 6 28.90 30.95 -5.01
C THR A 6 28.73 29.81 -3.99
N ASP A 7 27.51 29.62 -3.47
CA ASP A 7 26.82 28.32 -3.31
C ASP A 7 25.69 28.45 -2.29
N ALA A 8 24.60 29.08 -2.73
CA ALA A 8 23.29 28.74 -2.22
C ALA A 8 22.93 27.36 -2.82
N THR A 9 23.25 26.29 -2.10
CA THR A 9 22.72 24.94 -2.36
C THR A 9 21.20 25.00 -2.15
N SER A 10 20.51 25.37 -3.22
CA SER A 10 19.07 25.35 -3.32
C SER A 10 18.69 23.90 -3.63
N GLN A 11 18.15 23.18 -2.65
CA GLN A 11 17.30 22.02 -2.93
C GLN A 11 15.91 22.54 -3.32
N PRO A 12 15.54 22.45 -4.61
CA PRO A 12 14.16 22.08 -4.94
C PRO A 12 14.15 21.15 -6.17
N ASN A 13 14.16 19.82 -5.99
CA ASN A 13 13.90 18.91 -7.13
C ASN A 13 13.27 17.53 -6.81
N ASP A 14 12.89 17.25 -5.56
CA ASP A 14 12.33 15.93 -5.19
C ASP A 14 10.82 15.79 -5.46
N GLN A 15 10.06 16.89 -5.46
CA GLN A 15 8.61 16.82 -5.63
C GLN A 15 8.17 16.63 -7.09
N SER A 16 8.90 17.23 -8.04
CA SER A 16 8.59 17.11 -9.48
C SER A 16 8.83 15.69 -10.00
N SER A 17 9.92 15.05 -9.57
CA SER A 17 10.29 13.68 -9.96
C SER A 17 9.31 12.63 -9.41
N ASN A 18 8.81 12.83 -8.19
CA ASN A 18 7.83 11.94 -7.58
C ASN A 18 6.46 12.02 -8.28
N ASN A 19 6.02 13.22 -8.68
CA ASN A 19 4.77 13.39 -9.41
C ASN A 19 4.84 12.75 -10.81
N GLU A 20 5.95 12.90 -11.54
CA GLU A 20 6.14 12.28 -12.86
C GLU A 20 6.12 10.75 -12.79
N THR A 21 6.68 10.18 -11.72
CA THR A 21 6.67 8.72 -11.49
C THR A 21 5.26 8.21 -11.19
N LEU A 22 4.49 8.97 -10.42
CA LEU A 22 3.11 8.64 -10.05
C LEU A 22 2.18 8.69 -11.27
N GLU A 23 2.33 9.69 -12.14
CA GLU A 23 1.56 9.79 -13.39
C GLU A 23 1.82 8.61 -14.33
N LYS A 24 3.09 8.23 -14.52
CA LYS A 24 3.46 7.04 -15.33
C LYS A 24 2.85 5.75 -14.79
N LEU A 25 2.84 5.59 -13.46
CA LEU A 25 2.24 4.43 -12.80
C LEU A 25 0.72 4.39 -13.02
N HIS A 26 0.03 5.53 -12.94
CA HIS A 26 -1.41 5.60 -13.22
C HIS A 26 -1.73 5.28 -14.69
N GLU A 27 -0.93 5.77 -15.64
CA GLU A 27 -1.09 5.47 -17.05
C GLU A 27 -0.89 3.97 -17.35
N GLU A 28 0.14 3.37 -16.75
CA GLU A 28 0.43 1.95 -16.90
C GLU A 28 -0.67 1.06 -16.30
N LEU A 29 -1.20 1.43 -15.12
CA LEU A 29 -2.35 0.78 -14.49
C LEU A 29 -3.60 0.86 -15.37
N ALA A 30 -3.95 2.06 -15.86
CA ALA A 30 -5.12 2.26 -16.71
C ALA A 30 -5.03 1.46 -18.01
N THR A 31 -3.84 1.43 -18.62
CA THR A 31 -3.62 0.62 -19.83
C THR A 31 -3.77 -0.88 -19.55
N THR A 32 -3.27 -1.33 -18.39
CA THR A 32 -3.37 -2.74 -17.98
C THR A 32 -4.81 -3.13 -17.67
N GLU A 33 -5.55 -2.28 -16.98
CA GLU A 33 -6.99 -2.43 -16.71
C GLU A 33 -7.78 -2.56 -18.01
N GLN A 34 -7.54 -1.66 -18.97
CA GLN A 34 -8.20 -1.71 -20.28
C GLN A 34 -7.89 -3.02 -21.04
N GLN A 35 -6.64 -3.50 -20.97
CA GLN A 35 -6.25 -4.77 -21.58
C GLN A 35 -6.96 -5.96 -20.95
N VAL A 36 -7.04 -6.00 -19.61
CA VAL A 36 -7.78 -7.04 -18.87
C VAL A 36 -9.26 -7.00 -19.24
N GLY A 37 -9.88 -5.81 -19.25
CA GLY A 37 -11.27 -5.63 -19.65
C GLY A 37 -11.56 -6.14 -21.06
N SER A 38 -10.71 -5.78 -22.03
CA SER A 38 -10.85 -6.25 -23.42
C SER A 38 -10.70 -7.78 -23.57
N ILE A 39 -9.87 -8.41 -22.73
CA ILE A 39 -9.74 -9.87 -22.70
C ILE A 39 -11.02 -10.51 -22.15
N ILE A 40 -11.58 -9.97 -21.06
CA ILE A 40 -12.84 -10.44 -20.46
C ILE A 40 -13.99 -10.31 -21.47
N GLU A 41 -14.14 -9.17 -22.12
CA GLU A 41 -15.14 -8.94 -23.16
C GLU A 41 -15.00 -9.97 -24.30
N SER A 42 -13.77 -10.21 -24.76
CA SER A 42 -13.53 -11.18 -25.82
C SER A 42 -13.86 -12.62 -25.41
N PHE A 43 -13.72 -12.98 -24.13
CA PHE A 43 -14.20 -14.28 -23.63
C PHE A 43 -15.72 -14.36 -23.55
N ILE A 44 -16.40 -13.25 -23.23
CA ILE A 44 -17.87 -13.18 -23.25
C ILE A 44 -18.39 -13.33 -24.68
N GLU A 45 -17.82 -12.59 -25.63
CA GLU A 45 -18.14 -12.70 -27.07
C GLU A 45 -17.92 -14.12 -27.59
N LEU A 46 -16.82 -14.75 -27.18
CA LEU A 46 -16.54 -16.15 -27.50
C LEU A 46 -17.61 -17.08 -26.95
N GLY A 47 -18.03 -16.89 -25.69
CA GLY A 47 -19.09 -17.68 -25.06
C GLY A 47 -20.43 -17.58 -25.80
N VAL A 48 -20.80 -16.36 -26.22
CA VAL A 48 -22.02 -16.12 -27.02
C VAL A 48 -21.89 -16.76 -28.41
N SER A 49 -20.75 -16.60 -29.08
CA SER A 49 -20.52 -17.20 -30.41
C SER A 49 -20.57 -18.74 -30.39
N ILE A 50 -20.15 -19.37 -29.29
CA ILE A 50 -20.25 -20.84 -29.12
C ILE A 50 -21.72 -21.26 -29.01
N TYR A 51 -22.52 -20.47 -28.31
CA TYR A 51 -23.94 -20.74 -28.10
C TYR A 51 -24.77 -20.55 -29.38
N ASP A 52 -24.49 -19.50 -30.16
CA ASP A 52 -25.28 -19.12 -31.34
C ASP A 52 -24.98 -19.96 -32.60
N PHE A 53 -23.75 -20.48 -32.74
CA PHE A 53 -23.32 -21.23 -33.94
C PHE A 53 -22.78 -22.63 -33.61
N PRO A 54 -23.58 -23.52 -33.00
CA PRO A 54 -23.12 -24.86 -32.67
C PRO A 54 -22.92 -25.69 -33.94
N GLY A 55 -21.68 -26.17 -34.15
CA GLY A 55 -21.39 -27.25 -35.10
C GLY A 55 -21.24 -26.84 -36.58
N THR A 56 -21.07 -25.55 -36.89
CA THR A 56 -20.65 -25.11 -38.24
C THR A 56 -19.12 -25.11 -38.35
N ASP A 57 -18.59 -25.45 -39.51
CA ASP A 57 -17.14 -25.48 -39.75
C ASP A 57 -16.55 -24.06 -39.70
N GLU A 58 -17.26 -23.07 -40.26
CA GLU A 58 -16.86 -21.66 -40.21
C GLU A 58 -16.90 -21.09 -38.78
N GLY A 59 -17.92 -21.45 -37.99
CA GLY A 59 -18.05 -21.04 -36.59
C GLY A 59 -16.95 -21.64 -35.71
N THR A 60 -16.63 -22.92 -35.94
CA THR A 60 -15.54 -23.62 -35.24
C THR A 60 -14.18 -23.00 -35.55
N GLN A 61 -13.92 -22.66 -36.81
CA GLN A 61 -12.66 -22.02 -37.21
C GLN A 61 -12.53 -20.59 -36.67
N GLY A 62 -13.62 -19.82 -36.66
CA GLY A 62 -13.68 -18.50 -36.02
C GLY A 62 -13.44 -18.55 -34.51
N MET A 63 -14.05 -19.53 -33.82
CA MET A 63 -13.84 -19.78 -32.40
C MET A 63 -12.37 -20.09 -32.09
N ILE A 64 -11.75 -21.03 -32.81
CA ILE A 64 -10.34 -21.41 -32.58
C ILE A 64 -9.42 -20.20 -32.78
N THR A 65 -9.73 -19.37 -33.77
CA THR A 65 -8.95 -18.16 -34.05
C THR A 65 -9.08 -17.14 -32.91
N ASN A 66 -10.29 -16.90 -32.41
CA ASN A 66 -10.53 -16.01 -31.27
C ASN A 66 -9.88 -16.54 -29.98
N LEU A 67 -9.97 -17.84 -29.73
CA LEU A 67 -9.34 -18.47 -28.56
C LEU A 67 -7.81 -18.32 -28.61
N LYS A 68 -7.18 -18.60 -29.76
CA LYS A 68 -5.74 -18.35 -29.95
C LYS A 68 -5.38 -16.89 -29.69
N ARG A 69 -6.17 -15.96 -30.24
CA ARG A 69 -5.98 -14.52 -30.03
C ARG A 69 -6.07 -14.13 -28.56
N ASN A 70 -7.00 -14.70 -27.80
CA ASN A 70 -7.14 -14.43 -26.37
C ASN A 70 -5.98 -15.01 -25.54
N VAL A 71 -5.50 -16.20 -25.88
CA VAL A 71 -4.28 -16.77 -25.28
C VAL A 71 -3.07 -15.88 -25.57
N ASP A 72 -2.90 -15.40 -26.81
CA ASP A 72 -1.81 -14.49 -27.18
C ASP A 72 -1.90 -13.16 -26.41
N ARG A 73 -3.11 -12.64 -26.22
CA ARG A 73 -3.35 -11.42 -25.41
C ARG A 73 -2.98 -11.63 -23.94
N LEU A 74 -3.36 -12.77 -23.35
CA LEU A 74 -2.98 -13.13 -21.98
C LEU A 74 -1.46 -13.29 -21.82
N ALA A 75 -0.80 -13.94 -22.78
CA ALA A 75 0.65 -14.10 -22.76
C ALA A 75 1.37 -12.74 -22.81
N LYS A 76 0.92 -11.84 -23.70
CA LYS A 76 1.46 -10.47 -23.80
C LYS A 76 1.20 -9.64 -22.54
N LEU A 77 0.00 -9.77 -21.95
CA LEU A 77 -0.34 -9.11 -20.69
C LEU A 77 0.62 -9.56 -19.58
N ASN A 78 0.80 -10.87 -19.42
CA ASN A 78 1.69 -11.44 -18.42
C ASN A 78 3.15 -10.97 -18.62
N GLN A 79 3.64 -10.98 -19.86
CA GLN A 79 4.99 -10.50 -20.17
C GLN A 79 5.19 -9.01 -19.82
N ARG A 80 4.19 -8.17 -20.12
CA ARG A 80 4.25 -6.74 -19.82
C ARG A 80 4.15 -6.46 -18.33
N SER A 81 3.24 -7.13 -17.63
CA SER A 81 3.07 -6.95 -16.18
C SER A 81 4.30 -7.39 -15.38
N ASN A 82 5.06 -8.36 -15.89
CA ASN A 82 6.31 -8.83 -15.29
C ASN A 82 7.57 -8.18 -15.86
N ASP A 83 7.46 -7.14 -16.69
CA ASP A 83 8.62 -6.44 -17.23
C ASP A 83 9.42 -5.78 -16.08
N PRO A 84 10.70 -6.12 -15.86
CA PRO A 84 11.50 -5.54 -14.78
C PRO A 84 11.61 -4.02 -14.81
N THR A 85 11.33 -3.40 -15.96
CA THR A 85 11.34 -1.94 -16.16
C THR A 85 9.99 -1.27 -15.88
N SER A 86 8.93 -2.07 -15.71
CA SER A 86 7.57 -1.61 -15.38
C SER A 86 7.52 -1.00 -13.98
N GLN A 87 6.73 0.08 -13.84
CA GLN A 87 6.46 0.67 -12.53
C GLN A 87 5.57 -0.22 -11.67
N LEU A 88 4.85 -1.17 -12.28
CA LEU A 88 3.98 -2.12 -11.58
C LEU A 88 4.76 -3.06 -10.66
N ASN A 89 6.00 -3.41 -11.02
CA ASN A 89 6.87 -4.25 -10.19
C ASN A 89 7.30 -3.56 -8.87
N ASN A 90 7.16 -2.23 -8.77
CA ASN A 90 7.45 -1.51 -7.54
C ASN A 90 6.29 -1.57 -6.53
N ILE A 91 5.13 -2.12 -6.92
CA ILE A 91 3.95 -2.21 -6.05
C ILE A 91 3.96 -3.58 -5.35
N SER A 92 4.04 -3.56 -4.02
CA SER A 92 3.84 -4.76 -3.21
C SER A 92 2.40 -4.83 -2.73
N ILE A 93 1.72 -5.93 -3.05
CA ILE A 93 0.35 -6.20 -2.61
C ILE A 93 0.40 -7.14 -1.40
N PRO A 94 -0.19 -6.78 -0.24
CA PRO A 94 -0.30 -7.68 0.90
C PRO A 94 -1.03 -8.96 0.54
N PHE A 95 -0.56 -10.11 1.06
CA PHE A 95 -1.16 -11.41 0.77
C PHE A 95 -2.63 -11.49 1.23
N GLU A 96 -2.97 -10.80 2.31
CA GLU A 96 -4.33 -10.72 2.83
C GLU A 96 -5.30 -10.10 1.81
N VAL A 97 -4.85 -9.13 1.01
CA VAL A 97 -5.67 -8.54 -0.06
C VAL A 97 -5.96 -9.57 -1.15
N PHE A 98 -4.99 -10.43 -1.47
CA PHE A 98 -5.19 -11.51 -2.43
C PHE A 98 -6.23 -12.51 -1.95
N GLN A 99 -6.19 -12.89 -0.67
CA GLN A 99 -7.21 -13.77 -0.08
C GLN A 99 -8.63 -13.17 -0.15
N TYR A 100 -8.77 -11.85 0.05
CA TYR A 100 -10.07 -11.18 -0.11
C TYR A 100 -10.61 -11.32 -1.53
N ILE A 101 -9.75 -11.23 -2.55
CA ILE A 101 -10.13 -11.40 -3.95
C ILE A 101 -10.55 -12.85 -4.23
N GLU A 102 -9.80 -13.84 -3.74
CA GLU A 102 -10.16 -15.27 -3.89
C GLU A 102 -11.51 -15.61 -3.26
N ASP A 103 -11.80 -15.03 -2.09
CA ASP A 103 -13.07 -15.21 -1.37
C ASP A 103 -14.24 -14.38 -1.96
N GLY A 104 -13.98 -13.58 -3.01
CA GLY A 104 -14.98 -12.71 -3.63
C GLY A 104 -15.42 -11.51 -2.76
N ARG A 105 -14.61 -11.14 -1.75
CA ARG A 105 -14.85 -10.01 -0.85
C ARG A 105 -14.21 -8.73 -1.41
N ASN A 106 -14.84 -7.58 -1.18
CA ASN A 106 -14.26 -6.30 -1.60
C ASN A 106 -12.92 -6.03 -0.85
N PRO A 107 -11.78 -5.87 -1.55
CA PRO A 107 -10.48 -5.58 -0.94
C PRO A 107 -10.44 -4.24 -0.17
N ASP A 108 -11.33 -3.28 -0.48
CA ASP A 108 -11.42 -2.02 0.29
C ASP A 108 -11.73 -2.25 1.77
N ILE A 109 -12.40 -3.35 2.08
CA ILE A 109 -12.72 -3.72 3.45
C ILE A 109 -11.44 -4.02 4.24
N TYR A 110 -10.45 -4.69 3.61
CA TYR A 110 -9.14 -4.90 4.24
C TYR A 110 -8.47 -3.56 4.57
N THR A 111 -8.45 -2.62 3.62
CA THR A 111 -7.87 -1.28 3.82
C THR A 111 -8.56 -0.56 4.98
N ARG A 112 -9.90 -0.63 5.06
CA ARG A 112 -10.66 -0.06 6.18
C ARG A 112 -10.29 -0.71 7.52
N GLU A 113 -10.32 -2.04 7.58
CA GLU A 113 -9.98 -2.80 8.79
C GLU A 113 -8.55 -2.51 9.26
N PHE A 114 -7.60 -2.39 8.33
CA PHE A 114 -6.22 -2.06 8.59
C PHE A 114 -6.06 -0.66 9.21
N VAL A 115 -6.71 0.35 8.63
CA VAL A 115 -6.71 1.72 9.17
C VAL A 115 -7.35 1.77 10.56
N GLU A 116 -8.46 1.07 10.75
CA GLU A 116 -9.12 0.96 12.05
C GLU A 116 -8.24 0.25 13.10
N ALA A 117 -7.55 -0.82 12.72
CA ALA A 117 -6.62 -1.53 13.58
C ALA A 117 -5.43 -0.64 13.99
N ILE A 118 -4.84 0.11 13.06
CA ILE A 118 -3.78 1.08 13.36
C ILE A 118 -4.28 2.14 14.32
N ARG A 119 -5.47 2.71 14.07
CA ARG A 119 -6.07 3.72 14.95
C ARG A 119 -6.25 3.17 16.36
N ARG A 120 -6.82 1.97 16.49
CA ARG A 120 -7.04 1.30 17.78
C ARG A 120 -5.72 1.02 18.49
N SER A 121 -4.71 0.51 17.77
CA SER A 121 -3.37 0.25 18.31
C SER A 121 -2.71 1.53 18.81
N ASN A 122 -2.74 2.61 18.03
CA ASN A 122 -2.17 3.90 18.42
C ASN A 122 -2.85 4.50 19.65
N GLN A 123 -4.18 4.44 19.72
CA GLN A 123 -4.93 4.89 20.90
C GLN A 123 -4.59 4.05 22.13
N TYR A 124 -4.53 2.73 21.97
CA TYR A 124 -4.18 1.81 23.04
C TYR A 124 -2.76 2.05 23.56
N GLN A 125 -1.78 2.22 22.67
CA GLN A 125 -0.40 2.52 23.04
C GLN A 125 -0.29 3.86 23.78
N ARG A 126 -0.96 4.91 23.29
CA ARG A 126 -1.00 6.21 23.97
C ARG A 126 -1.64 6.12 25.35
N ALA A 127 -2.74 5.41 25.48
CA ALA A 127 -3.39 5.17 26.77
C ALA A 127 -2.46 4.43 27.72
N LYS A 128 -1.80 3.36 27.26
CA LYS A 128 -0.82 2.60 28.05
C LYS A 128 0.35 3.48 28.50
N MET A 129 0.91 4.30 27.62
CA MET A 129 1.97 5.25 27.98
C MET A 129 1.51 6.24 29.04
N ASN A 130 0.30 6.80 28.90
CA ASN A 130 -0.25 7.75 29.86
C ASN A 130 -0.52 7.10 31.22
N SER A 131 -1.09 5.89 31.25
CA SER A 131 -1.32 5.14 32.49
C SER A 131 -0.02 4.79 33.20
N LEU A 132 1.03 4.41 32.46
CA LEU A 132 2.35 4.15 33.05
C LEU A 132 3.00 5.42 33.59
N LYS A 133 2.82 6.58 32.94
CA LYS A 133 3.26 7.87 33.48
C LYS A 133 2.52 8.22 34.77
N GLN A 134 1.20 8.06 34.81
CA GLN A 134 0.41 8.28 36.01
C GLN A 134 0.84 7.34 37.17
N LEU A 135 1.11 6.07 36.87
CA LEU A 135 1.63 5.12 37.85
C LEU A 135 3.01 5.55 38.38
N ARG A 136 3.92 5.95 37.49
CA ARG A 136 5.25 6.49 37.85
C ARG A 136 5.12 7.68 38.79
N ASP A 137 4.27 8.64 38.45
CA ASP A 137 4.11 9.89 39.20
C ASP A 137 3.49 9.63 40.58
N SER A 138 2.46 8.78 40.65
CA SER A 138 1.83 8.41 41.93
C SER A 138 2.76 7.60 42.83
N LEU A 139 3.57 6.69 42.27
CA LEU A 139 4.56 5.94 43.03
C LEU A 139 5.68 6.85 43.54
N ALA A 140 6.14 7.79 42.71
CA ALA A 140 7.15 8.77 43.11
C ALA A 140 6.67 9.65 44.27
N GLU A 141 5.42 10.10 44.23
CA GLU A 141 4.78 10.85 45.32
C GLU A 141 4.78 10.04 46.62
N LYS A 142 4.30 8.79 46.58
CA LYS A 142 4.23 7.92 47.77
C LYS A 142 5.60 7.59 48.35
N ILE A 143 6.61 7.36 47.52
CA ILE A 143 7.98 7.12 48.00
C ILE A 143 8.54 8.37 48.68
N THR A 144 8.24 9.56 48.16
CA THR A 144 8.72 10.82 48.73
C THR A 144 8.05 11.13 50.07
N GLU A 145 6.76 10.79 50.22
CA GLU A 145 6.02 10.91 51.49
C GLU A 145 6.57 9.99 52.57
N GLU A 146 6.81 8.70 52.26
CA GLU A 146 7.25 7.70 53.24
C GLU A 146 8.77 7.75 53.51
N PHE A 147 9.58 8.17 52.52
CA PHE A 147 11.05 8.22 52.61
C PHE A 147 11.60 9.57 52.14
N PRO A 148 11.59 10.62 53.00
CA PRO A 148 12.03 11.97 52.64
C PRO A 148 13.50 12.03 52.18
N ASP A 149 14.36 11.16 52.75
CA ASP A 149 15.78 11.09 52.41
C ASP A 149 16.05 10.70 50.93
N MET A 150 15.05 10.09 50.27
CA MET A 150 15.16 9.62 48.88
C MET A 150 14.60 10.61 47.85
N GLU A 151 14.05 11.75 48.27
CA GLU A 151 13.39 12.72 47.38
C GLU A 151 14.27 13.16 46.19
N ASN A 152 15.55 13.42 46.43
CA ASN A 152 16.49 13.86 45.40
C ASN A 152 16.73 12.79 44.33
N ASN A 153 16.79 11.51 44.73
CA ASN A 153 16.97 10.38 43.82
C ASN A 153 15.72 10.16 42.95
N VAL A 154 14.53 10.29 43.55
CA VAL A 154 13.26 10.16 42.82
C VAL A 154 13.11 11.27 41.78
N LYS A 155 13.46 12.52 42.12
CA LYS A 155 13.45 13.65 41.18
C LYS A 155 14.40 13.45 40.00
N ASP A 156 15.61 12.95 40.23
CA ASP A 156 16.55 12.61 39.15
C ASP A 156 15.98 11.54 38.20
N ILE A 157 15.39 10.47 38.75
CA ILE A 157 14.78 9.39 37.96
C ILE A 157 13.62 9.92 37.10
N LEU A 158 12.76 10.78 37.66
CA LEU A 158 11.66 11.40 36.91
C LEU A 158 12.18 12.26 35.75
N GLN A 159 13.21 13.07 35.97
CA GLN A 159 13.82 13.91 34.93
C GLN A 159 14.46 13.08 33.81
N ARG A 160 15.12 11.97 34.16
CA ARG A 160 15.74 11.06 33.18
C ARG A 160 14.73 10.27 32.35
N THR A 161 13.54 10.03 32.90
CA THR A 161 12.50 9.20 32.28
C THR A 161 11.49 10.03 31.49
N ASP A 162 11.48 11.36 31.66
CA ASP A 162 10.56 12.21 30.90
C ASP A 162 11.03 12.39 29.46
N ALA A 163 10.17 11.97 28.53
CA ALA A 163 10.44 11.94 27.08
C ALA A 163 10.45 13.33 26.41
N LYS A 164 10.85 14.39 27.12
CA LYS A 164 11.15 15.71 26.55
C LYS A 164 12.64 15.81 26.25
N ARG A 165 13.11 15.00 25.30
CA ARG A 165 14.34 15.22 24.52
C ARG A 165 14.16 14.61 23.15
#